data_AF-A0A7S0KGJ7-F1
#
_entry.id   AF-A0A7S0KGJ7-F1
#
_cell.length_a   1.000
_cell.length_b   1.000
_cell.length_c   1.000
_cell.angle_alpha   90.00
_cell.angle_beta   90.00
_cell.angle_gamma   90.00
#
_symmetry.space_group_name_H-M   'P 1'
#
loop_
_entity.id
_entity.type
_entity.pdbx_description
1 polymer ?
#
loop_
_entity_poly.entity_id
_entity_poly.type
_entity_poly.pdbx_seq_one_letter_code
_entity_poly.pdbx_strand_id
1 'polypeptide(L)'
;RLQRTARVRSTSMARHSKVRAAAGETPPPTDAGVEGDVDAAAATPTGMKKLARSLGITRQSTLQWTSLALIVTTALMIWRVLVLTTHSDSPVVVVLSGSMEPAFARGDLLLLRNERRASEVGEVVVFEIDNRAVPIVHRILRKHENGADWEDDSRLMLTKGDNNYADDVALYAPGQRWLRESHIVGRAGLLIPHIGRLTILMNDYPWFKFGLIGILGYFVVTGKD
;
A
#
# COMPACT_ATOMS: atom_id res chain seq x y z
N ARG A 1 6.64 -73.29 -2.02
CA ARG A 1 5.82 -73.82 -3.15
C ARG A 1 6.26 -73.05 -4.40
N LEU A 2 6.93 -73.72 -5.37
CA LEU A 2 6.37 -74.17 -6.66
C LEU A 2 6.10 -73.00 -7.64
N GLN A 3 6.89 -72.82 -8.72
CA GLN A 3 6.81 -73.47 -10.07
C GLN A 3 5.63 -72.93 -10.94
N ARG A 4 5.68 -72.72 -12.28
CA ARG A 4 6.70 -72.87 -13.37
C ARG A 4 6.77 -71.57 -14.21
N THR A 5 7.67 -71.23 -15.15
CA THR A 5 8.78 -71.88 -15.91
C THR A 5 8.47 -72.66 -17.22
N ALA A 6 8.19 -71.94 -18.32
CA ALA A 6 8.28 -72.39 -19.73
C ALA A 6 8.97 -71.28 -20.57
N ARG A 7 9.93 -71.44 -21.54
CA ARG A 7 10.31 -72.49 -22.53
C ARG A 7 9.31 -72.52 -23.73
N VAL A 8 9.69 -72.55 -25.02
CA VAL A 8 10.82 -73.20 -25.76
C VAL A 8 11.29 -72.38 -27.00
N ARG A 9 12.51 -72.74 -27.49
CA ARG A 9 13.27 -72.55 -28.77
C ARG A 9 12.46 -72.40 -30.11
N SER A 10 13.02 -72.21 -31.34
CA SER A 10 14.35 -72.60 -31.90
C SER A 10 14.76 -71.97 -33.28
N THR A 11 16.05 -72.14 -33.63
CA THR A 11 16.65 -72.35 -35.01
C THR A 11 16.59 -71.22 -36.07
N SER A 12 17.49 -71.10 -37.08
CA SER A 12 18.70 -71.89 -37.45
C SER A 12 19.80 -71.03 -38.15
N MET A 13 21.03 -71.57 -38.23
CA MET A 13 22.21 -71.08 -38.96
C MET A 13 22.15 -71.17 -40.50
N ALA A 14 22.88 -70.27 -41.18
CA ALA A 14 23.89 -70.54 -42.22
C ALA A 14 24.80 -69.28 -42.36
N ARG A 15 26.14 -69.23 -42.21
CA ARG A 15 27.33 -69.99 -42.68
C ARG A 15 27.85 -69.67 -44.10
N HIS A 16 28.93 -68.86 -44.15
CA HIS A 16 30.15 -69.00 -45.00
C HIS A 16 30.03 -68.87 -46.56
N SER A 17 31.07 -68.51 -47.35
CA SER A 17 32.47 -68.02 -47.14
C SER A 17 33.10 -67.48 -48.45
N LYS A 18 34.43 -67.18 -48.43
CA LYS A 18 35.37 -66.73 -49.50
C LYS A 18 35.49 -65.19 -49.65
N VAL A 19 36.62 -64.46 -49.60
CA VAL A 19 38.11 -64.66 -49.47
C VAL A 19 38.96 -64.36 -50.73
N ARG A 20 39.80 -63.29 -50.63
CA ARG A 20 41.00 -62.89 -51.44
C ARG A 20 40.81 -62.48 -52.93
N ALA A 21 41.73 -61.74 -53.59
CA ALA A 21 42.68 -60.64 -53.21
C ALA A 21 43.59 -60.19 -54.40
N ALA A 22 44.19 -58.98 -54.28
CA ALA A 22 45.50 -58.51 -54.81
C ALA A 22 45.66 -57.85 -56.22
N ALA A 23 46.68 -56.97 -56.31
CA ALA A 23 47.20 -56.15 -57.44
C ALA A 23 46.24 -55.10 -58.05
N GLY A 24 46.58 -53.82 -58.32
CA GLY A 24 47.80 -52.99 -58.14
C GLY A 24 47.41 -51.48 -58.05
N GLU A 25 48.24 -50.45 -58.27
CA GLU A 25 49.70 -50.40 -58.50
C GLU A 25 50.35 -49.05 -58.01
N THR A 26 50.80 -48.10 -58.87
CA THR A 26 51.66 -46.94 -58.48
C THR A 26 51.29 -45.53 -59.09
N PRO A 27 51.82 -44.39 -58.56
CA PRO A 27 51.26 -43.01 -58.68
C PRO A 27 52.21 -42.01 -59.43
N PRO A 28 52.06 -40.65 -59.40
CA PRO A 28 51.03 -39.74 -58.84
C PRO A 28 50.26 -38.94 -59.93
N PRO A 29 50.37 -37.60 -60.22
CA PRO A 29 51.25 -36.50 -59.77
C PRO A 29 50.56 -35.40 -58.90
N THR A 30 50.21 -34.22 -59.44
CA THR A 30 49.76 -32.99 -58.74
C THR A 30 48.67 -32.25 -59.53
N ASP A 31 47.75 -31.56 -58.84
CA ASP A 31 47.48 -30.13 -59.12
C ASP A 31 46.76 -29.43 -57.95
N ALA A 32 46.75 -28.09 -57.94
CA ALA A 32 46.11 -27.27 -56.90
C ALA A 32 44.80 -26.63 -57.40
N GLY A 33 43.73 -26.73 -56.59
CA GLY A 33 42.42 -26.14 -56.89
C GLY A 33 41.81 -25.47 -55.66
N VAL A 34 41.31 -24.25 -55.83
CA VAL A 34 40.63 -23.46 -54.79
C VAL A 34 39.13 -23.58 -54.99
N GLU A 35 38.40 -23.99 -53.94
CA GLU A 35 36.94 -23.81 -53.86
C GLU A 35 36.56 -23.42 -52.43
N GLY A 36 35.75 -22.36 -52.30
CA GLY A 36 35.76 -21.50 -51.12
C GLY A 36 34.83 -21.89 -49.98
N ASP A 37 35.17 -21.40 -48.78
CA ASP A 37 34.29 -21.40 -47.62
C ASP A 37 32.98 -20.63 -47.91
N VAL A 38 31.86 -21.33 -47.82
CA VAL A 38 30.52 -20.71 -47.77
C VAL A 38 30.07 -20.58 -46.33
N ASP A 39 30.22 -19.38 -45.78
CA ASP A 39 29.80 -19.01 -44.41
C ASP A 39 28.29 -19.24 -44.19
N ALA A 40 27.95 -20.43 -43.71
CA ALA A 40 26.62 -20.78 -43.25
C ALA A 40 26.34 -20.11 -41.89
N ALA A 41 26.15 -18.78 -41.92
CA ALA A 41 26.00 -17.91 -40.75
C ALA A 41 24.73 -18.25 -39.92
N ALA A 42 24.85 -19.24 -39.05
CA ALA A 42 23.78 -19.71 -38.17
C ALA A 42 23.40 -18.64 -37.14
N ALA A 43 22.34 -17.87 -37.44
CA ALA A 43 21.79 -16.85 -36.55
C ALA A 43 21.48 -17.45 -35.17
N THR A 44 22.23 -17.03 -34.14
CA THR A 44 22.27 -17.76 -32.87
C THR A 44 20.97 -17.59 -32.07
N PRO A 45 20.32 -18.69 -31.62
CA PRO A 45 19.09 -18.63 -30.83
C PRO A 45 19.27 -17.94 -29.46
N THR A 46 20.53 -17.74 -29.04
CA THR A 46 20.95 -16.96 -27.88
C THR A 46 20.55 -15.48 -27.98
N GLY A 47 20.56 -14.89 -29.18
CA GLY A 47 20.24 -13.47 -29.39
C GLY A 47 18.77 -13.16 -29.10
N MET A 48 17.86 -13.89 -29.75
CA MET A 48 16.42 -13.76 -29.52
C MET A 48 16.03 -14.06 -28.06
N LYS A 49 16.68 -15.06 -27.44
CA LYS A 49 16.48 -15.36 -26.01
C LYS A 49 16.98 -14.24 -25.09
N LYS A 50 18.12 -13.60 -25.37
CA LYS A 50 18.55 -12.40 -24.64
C LYS A 50 17.57 -11.24 -24.80
N LEU A 51 17.09 -10.98 -26.02
CA LEU A 51 16.14 -9.90 -26.29
C LEU A 51 14.80 -10.13 -25.57
N ALA A 52 14.24 -11.34 -25.68
CA ALA A 52 12.99 -11.71 -25.00
C ALA A 52 13.12 -11.69 -23.47
N ARG A 53 14.27 -12.10 -22.91
CA ARG A 53 14.52 -12.05 -21.46
C ARG A 53 14.70 -10.62 -20.96
N SER A 54 15.35 -9.75 -21.74
CA SER A 54 15.45 -8.31 -21.47
C SER A 54 14.07 -7.64 -21.49
N LEU A 55 13.30 -7.86 -22.56
CA LEU A 55 11.92 -7.36 -22.68
C LEU A 55 10.99 -7.91 -21.58
N GLY A 56 11.17 -9.16 -21.18
CA GLY A 56 10.44 -9.78 -20.07
C GLY A 56 10.71 -9.11 -18.72
N ILE A 57 11.99 -8.89 -18.38
CA ILE A 57 12.40 -8.17 -17.15
C ILE A 57 11.86 -6.74 -17.16
N THR A 58 11.96 -6.03 -18.28
CA THR A 58 11.42 -4.67 -18.43
C THR A 58 9.90 -4.66 -18.28
N ARG A 59 9.17 -5.59 -18.92
CA ARG A 59 7.70 -5.69 -18.83
C ARG A 59 7.21 -6.07 -17.43
N GLN A 60 7.89 -6.99 -16.75
CA GLN A 60 7.54 -7.37 -15.37
C GLN A 60 7.79 -6.20 -14.42
N SER A 61 8.90 -5.47 -14.61
CA SER A 61 9.21 -4.28 -13.83
C SER A 61 8.20 -3.14 -14.07
N THR A 62 7.83 -2.85 -15.33
CA THR A 62 6.82 -1.81 -15.60
C THR A 62 5.44 -2.20 -15.06
N LEU A 63 5.04 -3.47 -15.14
CA LEU A 63 3.80 -3.96 -14.54
C LEU A 63 3.79 -3.86 -13.00
N GLN A 64 4.93 -4.09 -12.34
CA GLN A 64 5.09 -3.86 -10.90
C GLN A 64 4.94 -2.36 -10.58
N TRP A 65 5.60 -1.47 -11.33
CA TRP A 65 5.48 -0.02 -11.13
C TRP A 65 4.07 0.51 -11.42
N THR A 66 3.38 0.05 -12.46
CA THR A 66 1.99 0.46 -12.73
C THR A 66 1.02 -0.07 -11.67
N SER A 67 1.24 -1.28 -11.14
CA SER A 67 0.44 -1.83 -10.04
C SER A 67 0.63 -1.03 -8.75
N LEU A 68 1.88 -0.68 -8.41
CA LEU A 68 2.18 0.18 -7.27
C LEU A 68 1.57 1.58 -7.43
N ALA A 69 1.71 2.18 -8.62
CA ALA A 69 1.12 3.48 -8.93
C ALA A 69 -0.42 3.45 -8.85
N LEU A 70 -1.07 2.36 -9.28
CA LEU A 70 -2.51 2.17 -9.15
C LEU A 70 -2.94 2.06 -7.67
N ILE A 71 -2.20 1.32 -6.83
CA ILE A 71 -2.46 1.21 -5.39
C ILE A 71 -2.33 2.58 -4.70
N VAL A 72 -1.24 3.32 -4.99
CA VAL A 72 -1.04 4.67 -4.43
C VAL A 72 -2.11 5.65 -4.92
N THR A 73 -2.44 5.62 -6.22
CA THR A 73 -3.46 6.52 -6.79
C THR A 73 -4.85 6.23 -6.25
N THR A 74 -5.25 4.96 -6.13
CA THR A 74 -6.55 4.58 -5.55
C THR A 74 -6.65 4.96 -4.07
N ALA A 75 -5.59 4.77 -3.27
CA ALA A 75 -5.55 5.25 -1.89
C ALA A 75 -5.69 6.79 -1.78
N LEU A 76 -4.98 7.54 -2.62
CA LEU A 76 -5.09 9.01 -2.68
C LEU A 76 -6.46 9.49 -3.16
N MET A 77 -7.09 8.77 -4.10
CA MET A 77 -8.45 9.06 -4.57
C MET A 77 -9.49 8.78 -3.48
N ILE A 78 -9.35 7.70 -2.71
CA ILE A 78 -10.21 7.42 -1.54
C ILE A 78 -10.10 8.55 -0.51
N TRP A 79 -8.87 9.00 -0.20
CA TRP A 79 -8.66 10.13 0.71
C TRP A 79 -9.30 11.43 0.18
N ARG A 80 -9.13 11.75 -1.11
CA ARG A 80 -9.74 12.94 -1.71
C ARG A 80 -11.27 12.87 -1.78
N VAL A 81 -11.86 11.72 -2.06
CA VAL A 81 -13.32 11.50 -1.97
C VAL A 81 -13.80 11.69 -0.53
N LEU A 82 -13.05 11.22 0.47
CA LEU A 82 -13.41 11.41 1.87
C LEU A 82 -13.38 12.90 2.27
N VAL A 83 -12.32 13.65 1.94
CA VAL A 83 -12.24 15.11 2.16
C VAL A 83 -13.40 15.86 1.47
N LEU A 84 -13.69 15.53 0.21
CA LEU A 84 -14.74 16.21 -0.57
C LEU A 84 -16.16 15.89 -0.08
N THR A 85 -16.40 14.69 0.45
CA THR A 85 -17.72 14.31 0.99
C THR A 85 -17.95 14.89 2.38
N THR A 86 -16.96 14.85 3.26
CA THR A 86 -17.05 15.40 4.62
C THR A 86 -16.96 16.92 4.70
N HIS A 87 -16.42 17.56 3.65
CA HIS A 87 -16.11 19.00 3.59
C HIS A 87 -15.07 19.48 4.64
N SER A 88 -14.30 18.57 5.23
CA SER A 88 -13.21 18.89 6.17
C SER A 88 -11.85 18.45 5.60
N ASP A 89 -10.84 19.31 5.72
CA ASP A 89 -9.45 19.00 5.34
C ASP A 89 -8.82 17.92 6.24
N SER A 90 -9.36 17.74 7.45
CA SER A 90 -8.98 16.66 8.39
C SER A 90 -10.19 15.76 8.68
N PRO A 91 -10.61 14.90 7.73
CA PRO A 91 -11.84 14.13 7.83
C PRO A 91 -11.75 12.94 8.81
N VAL A 92 -10.57 12.66 9.36
CA VAL A 92 -10.31 11.53 10.26
C VAL A 92 -9.46 11.99 11.43
N VAL A 93 -9.99 11.86 12.65
CA VAL A 93 -9.28 12.19 13.90
C VAL A 93 -9.39 11.02 14.88
N VAL A 94 -8.39 10.83 15.74
CA VAL A 94 -8.33 9.74 16.71
C VAL A 94 -8.35 10.29 18.13
N VAL A 95 -9.15 9.67 19.01
CA VAL A 95 -9.33 10.08 20.40
C VAL A 95 -8.10 9.69 21.23
N LEU A 96 -7.28 10.68 21.59
CA LEU A 96 -6.00 10.45 22.29
C LEU A 96 -6.15 10.36 23.83
N SER A 97 -7.24 10.86 24.42
CA SER A 97 -7.46 10.93 25.87
C SER A 97 -8.86 10.48 26.29
N GLY A 98 -9.02 10.08 27.56
CA GLY A 98 -10.31 9.69 28.16
C GLY A 98 -11.20 10.86 28.62
N SER A 99 -10.94 12.09 28.16
CA SER A 99 -11.71 13.29 28.58
C SER A 99 -13.16 13.31 28.05
N MET A 100 -13.51 12.39 27.16
CA MET A 100 -14.84 12.21 26.57
C MET A 100 -15.51 10.88 26.97
N GLU A 101 -14.97 10.15 27.94
CA GLU A 101 -15.63 8.95 28.46
C GLU A 101 -16.90 9.34 29.25
N PRO A 102 -18.03 8.61 29.13
CA PRO A 102 -18.19 7.32 28.45
C PRO A 102 -18.57 7.42 26.96
N ALA A 103 -18.72 8.62 26.38
CA ALA A 103 -19.18 8.78 24.99
C ALA A 103 -18.14 8.33 23.95
N PHE A 104 -16.85 8.57 24.21
CA PHE A 104 -15.73 8.12 23.38
C PHE A 104 -14.57 7.65 24.24
N ALA A 105 -13.95 6.52 23.89
CA ALA A 105 -12.82 5.94 24.62
C ALA A 105 -11.47 6.22 23.93
N ARG A 106 -10.36 6.13 24.67
CA ARG A 106 -9.02 6.28 24.09
C ARG A 106 -8.76 5.23 22.99
N GLY A 107 -8.36 5.75 21.82
CA GLY A 107 -8.08 4.99 20.61
C GLY A 107 -9.31 4.65 19.77
N ASP A 108 -10.44 5.31 19.99
CA ASP A 108 -11.53 5.33 19.02
C ASP A 108 -11.23 6.32 17.87
N LEU A 109 -11.78 6.05 16.69
CA LEU A 109 -11.57 6.84 15.46
C LEU A 109 -12.88 7.55 15.09
N LEU A 110 -12.77 8.84 14.80
CA LEU A 110 -13.88 9.73 14.45
C LEU A 110 -13.76 10.17 13.00
N LEU A 111 -14.82 9.98 12.21
CA LEU A 111 -14.97 10.69 10.95
C LEU A 111 -15.61 12.05 11.24
N LEU A 112 -14.94 13.11 10.80
CA LEU A 112 -15.43 14.47 10.95
C LEU A 112 -16.31 14.87 9.76
N ARG A 113 -17.32 15.70 10.00
CA ARG A 113 -18.12 16.34 8.95
C ARG A 113 -18.21 17.83 9.25
N ASN A 114 -17.85 18.67 8.28
CA ASN A 114 -17.90 20.12 8.38
C ASN A 114 -19.06 20.64 7.53
N GLU A 115 -20.27 20.62 8.09
CA GLU A 115 -21.46 21.13 7.41
C GLU A 115 -21.48 22.66 7.42
N ARG A 116 -22.00 23.29 6.35
CA ARG A 116 -22.23 24.74 6.28
C ARG A 116 -23.32 25.27 7.25
N ARG A 117 -23.84 24.43 8.15
CA ARG A 117 -24.69 24.81 9.29
C ARG A 117 -23.78 25.31 10.42
N ALA A 118 -24.23 26.26 11.23
CA ALA A 118 -23.54 26.59 12.49
C ALA A 118 -23.56 25.41 13.48
N SER A 119 -22.60 25.35 14.40
CA SER A 119 -22.59 24.32 15.45
C SER A 119 -23.65 24.60 16.53
N GLU A 120 -24.14 23.52 17.14
CA GLU A 120 -25.24 23.52 18.10
C GLU A 120 -24.85 22.94 19.47
N VAL A 121 -25.59 23.35 20.50
CA VAL A 121 -25.32 22.91 21.88
C VAL A 121 -25.63 21.42 22.03
N GLY A 122 -24.69 20.69 22.62
CA GLY A 122 -24.73 19.23 22.75
C GLY A 122 -23.99 18.48 21.64
N GLU A 123 -23.65 19.11 20.52
CA GLU A 123 -22.79 18.50 19.49
C GLU A 123 -21.35 18.30 19.99
N VAL A 124 -20.67 17.31 19.44
CA VAL A 124 -19.25 17.04 19.72
C VAL A 124 -18.42 17.53 18.55
N VAL A 125 -17.52 18.45 18.85
CA VAL A 125 -16.72 19.17 17.85
C VAL A 125 -15.24 18.93 18.07
N VAL A 126 -14.51 18.92 16.96
CA VAL A 126 -13.05 18.94 16.96
C VAL A 126 -12.61 20.34 16.61
N PHE A 127 -11.78 20.92 17.47
CA PHE A 127 -11.28 22.28 17.30
C PHE A 127 -9.77 22.34 17.49
N GLU A 128 -9.16 23.29 16.79
CA GLU A 128 -7.76 23.63 16.92
C GLU A 128 -7.61 24.95 17.69
N ILE A 129 -6.44 25.17 18.28
CA ILE A 129 -6.15 26.35 19.11
C ILE A 129 -4.80 26.87 18.65
N ASP A 130 -4.69 28.18 18.44
CA ASP A 130 -3.44 28.81 18.02
C ASP A 130 -2.28 28.42 18.95
N ASN A 131 -1.18 27.98 18.34
CA ASN A 131 0.01 27.41 19.00
C ASN A 131 -0.15 26.01 19.63
N ARG A 132 -1.22 25.26 19.34
CA ARG A 132 -1.41 23.88 19.81
C ARG A 132 -1.55 22.86 18.66
N ALA A 133 -0.43 22.22 18.31
CA ALA A 133 -0.32 21.23 17.22
C ALA A 133 -1.07 19.89 17.43
N VAL A 134 -2.04 19.82 18.35
CA VAL A 134 -2.89 18.65 18.60
C VAL A 134 -4.32 19.14 18.81
N PRO A 135 -5.28 18.81 17.93
CA PRO A 135 -6.66 19.26 18.06
C PRO A 135 -7.37 18.57 19.23
N ILE A 136 -8.40 19.23 19.76
CA ILE A 136 -9.15 18.81 20.94
C ILE A 136 -10.56 18.38 20.52
N VAL A 137 -11.06 17.29 21.10
CA VAL A 137 -12.39 16.72 20.83
C VAL A 137 -13.25 16.86 22.08
N HIS A 138 -14.16 17.84 22.12
CA HIS A 138 -15.05 18.08 23.28
C HIS A 138 -16.48 18.46 22.86
N ARG A 139 -17.42 18.47 23.80
CA ARG A 139 -18.83 18.79 23.55
C ARG A 139 -19.11 20.28 23.72
N ILE A 140 -19.95 20.86 22.86
CA ILE A 140 -20.43 22.25 23.06
C ILE A 140 -21.42 22.25 24.24
N LEU A 141 -21.03 22.92 25.33
CA LEU A 141 -21.81 23.06 26.55
C LEU A 141 -22.77 24.25 26.48
N ARG A 142 -22.34 25.36 25.87
CA ARG A 142 -23.15 26.58 25.67
C ARG A 142 -22.75 27.32 24.40
N LYS A 143 -23.70 28.07 23.85
CA LYS A 143 -23.52 29.04 22.77
C LYS A 143 -24.08 30.38 23.24
N HIS A 144 -23.35 31.45 23.00
CA HIS A 144 -23.83 32.83 23.14
C HIS A 144 -23.95 33.41 21.73
N GLU A 145 -25.17 33.78 21.36
CA GLU A 145 -25.45 34.54 20.15
C GLU A 145 -25.66 35.99 20.58
N ASN A 146 -24.64 36.83 20.38
CA ASN A 146 -24.75 38.25 20.69
C ASN A 146 -25.66 38.90 19.64
N GLY A 147 -26.93 39.11 19.98
CA GLY A 147 -27.98 39.63 19.09
C GLY A 147 -27.83 41.09 18.65
N ALA A 148 -26.62 41.64 18.70
CA ALA A 148 -26.26 42.98 18.29
C ALA A 148 -24.79 42.99 17.82
N ASP A 149 -24.55 42.43 16.64
CA ASP A 149 -23.72 42.99 15.55
C ASP A 149 -23.49 41.92 14.47
N TRP A 150 -23.59 42.31 13.19
CA TRP A 150 -23.65 41.39 12.04
C TRP A 150 -22.26 40.93 11.55
N GLU A 151 -21.37 40.61 12.48
CA GLU A 151 -20.00 40.19 12.22
C GLU A 151 -19.75 38.73 12.67
N ASP A 152 -18.71 38.10 12.14
CA ASP A 152 -18.44 36.65 12.29
C ASP A 152 -18.06 36.22 13.73
N ASP A 153 -17.90 37.20 14.63
CA ASP A 153 -17.72 37.03 16.08
C ASP A 153 -19.03 36.67 16.82
N SER A 154 -20.18 36.82 16.18
CA SER A 154 -21.52 36.71 16.78
C SER A 154 -21.88 35.31 17.34
N ARG A 155 -21.03 34.29 17.17
CA ARG A 155 -21.26 32.89 17.60
C ARG A 155 -20.15 32.38 18.52
N LEU A 156 -20.21 32.80 19.79
CA LEU A 156 -19.26 32.42 20.83
C LEU A 156 -19.70 31.10 21.50
N MET A 157 -18.81 30.13 21.56
CA MET A 157 -19.08 28.79 22.09
C MET A 157 -18.19 28.47 23.29
N LEU A 158 -18.74 27.67 24.22
CA LEU A 158 -18.02 27.09 25.34
C LEU A 158 -18.10 25.58 25.23
N THR A 159 -16.94 24.94 25.15
CA THR A 159 -16.80 23.49 25.12
C THR A 159 -16.51 22.94 26.52
N LYS A 160 -16.82 21.65 26.69
CA LYS A 160 -16.41 20.86 27.84
C LYS A 160 -16.24 19.39 27.43
N GLY A 161 -15.18 18.73 27.93
CA GLY A 161 -15.08 17.26 27.91
C GLY A 161 -16.09 16.57 28.82
N ASP A 162 -16.76 15.52 28.32
CA ASP A 162 -17.82 14.80 29.06
C ASP A 162 -17.35 14.24 30.43
N ASN A 163 -16.06 13.88 30.54
CA ASN A 163 -15.44 13.34 31.76
C ASN A 163 -14.72 14.41 32.60
N ASN A 164 -14.69 15.67 32.15
CA ASN A 164 -14.01 16.76 32.84
C ASN A 164 -14.87 17.31 34.00
N TYR A 165 -14.25 17.82 35.06
CA TYR A 165 -14.97 18.57 36.10
C TYR A 165 -15.24 20.02 35.68
N ALA A 166 -14.19 20.73 35.27
CA ALA A 166 -14.26 22.09 34.72
C ALA A 166 -14.72 22.12 33.25
N ASP A 167 -14.89 23.34 32.72
CA ASP A 167 -14.98 23.61 31.29
C ASP A 167 -13.59 23.82 30.67
N ASP A 168 -13.52 23.99 29.34
CA ASP A 168 -12.25 24.01 28.62
C ASP A 168 -11.60 25.41 28.55
N VAL A 169 -12.08 26.41 29.31
CA VAL A 169 -11.55 27.79 29.27
C VAL A 169 -10.05 27.84 29.61
N ALA A 170 -9.58 26.94 30.47
CA ALA A 170 -8.15 26.80 30.81
C ALA A 170 -7.31 26.09 29.73
N LEU A 171 -7.92 25.61 28.65
CA LEU A 171 -7.26 24.97 27.50
C LEU A 171 -7.14 25.88 26.28
N TYR A 172 -7.92 26.97 26.22
CA TYR A 172 -7.96 27.97 25.14
C TYR A 172 -6.70 28.84 25.09
N ALA A 173 -6.56 29.67 24.05
CA ALA A 173 -5.42 30.58 23.91
C ALA A 173 -5.39 31.62 25.05
N PRO A 174 -4.22 32.18 25.42
CA PRO A 174 -4.12 33.14 26.52
C PRO A 174 -5.07 34.34 26.38
N GLY A 175 -6.02 34.47 27.30
CA GLY A 175 -7.05 35.53 27.30
C GLY A 175 -8.35 35.17 26.56
N GLN A 176 -8.36 34.08 25.78
CA GLN A 176 -9.57 33.58 25.10
C GLN A 176 -10.51 32.91 26.11
N ARG A 177 -11.78 33.36 26.15
CA ARG A 177 -12.83 32.78 27.01
C ARG A 177 -13.89 31.98 26.28
N TRP A 178 -13.89 32.05 24.94
CA TRP A 178 -14.87 31.44 24.06
C TRP A 178 -14.20 31.00 22.76
N LEU A 179 -14.68 29.89 22.21
CA LEU A 179 -14.34 29.40 20.88
C LEU A 179 -15.22 30.08 19.83
N ARG A 180 -14.69 30.36 18.63
CA ARG A 180 -15.48 30.82 17.46
C ARG A 180 -15.66 29.65 16.49
N GLU A 181 -16.68 29.69 15.65
CA GLU A 181 -16.90 28.67 14.60
C GLU A 181 -15.66 28.50 13.70
N SER A 182 -14.88 29.56 13.47
CA SER A 182 -13.61 29.55 12.72
C SER A 182 -12.52 28.61 13.26
N HIS A 183 -12.61 28.16 14.52
CA HIS A 183 -11.66 27.24 15.14
C HIS A 183 -12.09 25.77 15.01
N ILE A 184 -13.31 25.52 14.52
CA ILE A 184 -13.91 24.18 14.44
C ILE A 184 -13.49 23.51 13.13
N VAL A 185 -12.71 22.44 13.24
CA VAL A 185 -12.21 21.62 12.11
C VAL A 185 -13.32 20.72 11.55
N GLY A 186 -14.28 20.34 12.41
CA GLY A 186 -15.48 19.60 12.02
C GLY A 186 -16.19 18.97 13.22
N ARG A 187 -17.37 18.41 12.97
CA ARG A 187 -18.22 17.73 13.98
C ARG A 187 -18.02 16.22 13.91
N ALA A 188 -18.01 15.53 15.03
CA ALA A 188 -17.86 14.08 15.08
C ALA A 188 -19.12 13.39 14.54
N GLY A 189 -19.06 12.89 13.29
CA GLY A 189 -20.21 12.35 12.56
C GLY A 189 -20.34 10.83 12.58
N LEU A 190 -19.22 10.10 12.56
CA LEU A 190 -19.21 8.64 12.70
C LEU A 190 -18.12 8.22 13.70
N LEU A 191 -18.49 7.31 14.60
CA LEU A 191 -17.59 6.63 15.52
C LEU A 191 -17.22 5.24 14.97
N ILE A 192 -15.92 4.94 14.92
CA ILE A 192 -15.41 3.58 14.67
C ILE A 192 -14.53 3.19 15.86
N PRO A 193 -15.01 2.33 16.77
CA PRO A 193 -14.32 2.06 18.03
C PRO A 193 -13.00 1.32 17.82
N HIS A 194 -12.04 1.61 18.68
CA HIS A 194 -10.76 0.92 18.89
C HIS A 194 -9.75 0.90 17.71
N ILE A 195 -10.14 1.21 16.46
CA ILE A 195 -9.23 1.23 15.31
C ILE A 195 -8.08 2.24 15.52
N GLY A 196 -8.38 3.38 16.15
CA GLY A 196 -7.38 4.40 16.49
C GLY A 196 -6.28 3.90 17.44
N ARG A 197 -6.46 2.77 18.14
CA ARG A 197 -5.39 2.13 18.92
C ARG A 197 -4.23 1.66 18.04
N LEU A 198 -4.50 1.24 16.80
CA LEU A 198 -3.44 0.84 15.86
C LEU A 198 -2.60 2.04 15.39
N THR A 199 -3.26 3.18 15.14
CA THR A 199 -2.55 4.41 14.75
C THR A 199 -1.77 5.02 15.93
N ILE A 200 -2.30 4.94 17.15
CA ILE A 200 -1.57 5.30 18.38
C ILE A 200 -0.35 4.39 18.54
N LEU A 201 -0.50 3.06 18.44
CA LEU A 201 0.62 2.11 18.54
C LEU A 201 1.73 2.40 17.51
N MET A 202 1.37 2.70 16.26
CA MET A 202 2.33 3.00 15.19
C MET A 202 3.01 4.37 15.36
N ASN A 203 2.39 5.30 16.09
CA ASN A 203 2.96 6.60 16.47
C ASN A 203 3.91 6.47 17.67
N ASP A 204 3.45 5.82 18.74
CA ASP A 204 4.15 5.68 20.01
C ASP A 204 5.38 4.75 19.90
N TYR A 205 5.39 3.85 18.91
CA TYR A 205 6.50 2.95 18.61
C TYR A 205 7.03 3.09 17.16
N PRO A 206 7.88 4.09 16.87
CA PRO A 206 8.43 4.31 15.51
C PRO A 206 9.14 3.10 14.90
N TRP A 207 9.77 2.24 15.72
CA TRP A 207 10.41 1.00 15.25
C TRP A 207 9.41 0.02 14.62
N PHE A 208 8.14 0.03 15.04
CA PHE A 208 7.10 -0.82 14.45
C PHE A 208 6.78 -0.38 13.02
N LYS A 209 6.70 0.94 12.79
CA LYS A 209 6.55 1.55 11.46
C LYS A 209 7.72 1.19 10.54
N PHE A 210 8.97 1.30 11.02
CA PHE A 210 10.14 0.91 10.23
C PHE A 210 10.18 -0.59 9.92
N GLY A 211 9.82 -1.46 10.89
CA GLY A 211 9.70 -2.90 10.66
C GLY A 211 8.67 -3.25 9.59
N LEU A 212 7.48 -2.65 9.65
CA LEU A 212 6.42 -2.86 8.65
C LEU A 212 6.85 -2.41 7.24
N ILE A 213 7.49 -1.24 7.12
CA ILE A 213 8.03 -0.76 5.83
C ILE A 213 9.14 -1.66 5.32
N GLY A 214 10.02 -2.16 6.19
CA GLY A 214 11.08 -3.11 5.84
C GLY A 214 10.53 -4.44 5.32
N ILE A 215 9.50 -5.00 5.97
CA ILE A 215 8.81 -6.22 5.54
C ILE A 215 8.12 -6.01 4.18
N LEU A 216 7.42 -4.90 3.99
CA LEU A 216 6.78 -4.57 2.71
C LEU A 216 7.80 -4.40 1.58
N GLY A 217 8.90 -3.68 1.84
CA GLY A 217 10.00 -3.52 0.89
C GLY A 217 10.67 -4.84 0.54
N TYR A 218 10.87 -5.72 1.53
CA TYR A 218 11.37 -7.08 1.30
C TYR A 218 10.45 -7.86 0.34
N PHE A 219 9.15 -7.93 0.62
CA PHE A 219 8.19 -8.63 -0.24
C PHE A 219 8.13 -8.07 -1.67
N VAL A 220 8.24 -6.75 -1.85
CA VAL A 220 8.29 -6.12 -3.19
C VAL A 220 9.59 -6.49 -3.95
N VAL A 221 10.70 -6.72 -3.24
CA VAL A 221 11.97 -7.14 -3.85
C VAL A 221 11.98 -8.64 -4.16
N THR A 222 11.47 -9.48 -3.25
CA THR A 222 11.51 -10.95 -3.34
C THR A 222 10.33 -11.57 -4.08
N GLY A 223 9.23 -10.86 -4.28
CA GLY A 223 8.11 -11.24 -5.16
C GLY A 223 8.48 -11.20 -6.66
N LYS A 224 9.54 -11.91 -7.04
CA LYS A 224 10.01 -12.13 -8.42
C LYS A 224 9.92 -13.61 -8.79
N ASP A 225 8.70 -14.10 -8.80
CA ASP A 225 8.28 -15.34 -9.46
C ASP A 225 7.17 -15.02 -10.46
#